data_AF-A0A8S2T8U7-F1
#
_entry.id   AF-A0A8S2T8U7-F1
#
_cell.length_a   1.000
_cell.length_b   1.000
_cell.length_c   1.000
_cell.angle_alpha   90.00
_cell.angle_beta   90.00
_cell.angle_gamma   90.00
#
_symmetry.space_group_name_H-M   'P 1'
#
loop_
_entity.id
_entity.type
_entity.pdbx_description
1 polymer ?
#
loop_
_entity_poly.entity_id
_entity_poly.type
_entity_poly.pdbx_seq_one_letter_code
_entity_poly.pdbx_strand_id
1 'polypeptide(L)'
;ARRAHKILSTSGTHAYEAPGAGDQRGPCPGLNALANNGYINRNGITSPTQVITASKTIGIADDVSAVLAALCVIAGNGVTCSIGNSSGLGGYGLNKHNFFEGDTSYKSCDCKLCPTHPGCDNYHFNNKAWTTTYNAAQLNGGLFGIPTFKISAKQRYDECVANNTRCVFGPAQFIFHYGTPCLFAYIFPGDAGVASEAIENTWIGISYSGGQRVGKTGGGQIPDNWVPLQSPYTVPELAECILDLYTANPVALGANVGAGFVLSPSEQQLPSNPDVNDILCFIYAAIFSSAPTASLLAVARYLDPIFTVSPWFCPIFSTGR
;
A
#
# COMPACT_ATOMS: atom_id res chain seq x y z
N ALA A 1 -3.03 -15.70 18.98
CA ALA A 1 -3.65 -14.43 18.57
C ALA A 1 -2.75 -13.29 19.05
N ARG A 2 -2.22 -12.47 18.12
CA ARG A 2 -1.26 -11.39 18.40
C ARG A 2 -1.99 -10.05 18.60
N ARG A 3 -2.91 -9.93 19.57
CA ARG A 3 -3.66 -8.67 19.79
C ARG A 3 -3.19 -7.91 21.02
N ALA A 4 -2.99 -6.60 20.87
CA ALA A 4 -2.76 -5.73 22.00
C ALA A 4 -3.95 -5.80 22.97
N HIS A 5 -3.75 -5.49 24.25
CA HIS A 5 -4.86 -5.41 25.21
C HIS A 5 -5.53 -4.03 25.22
N LYS A 6 -5.03 -3.07 24.43
CA LYS A 6 -5.48 -1.67 24.42
C LYS A 6 -6.12 -1.32 23.09
N ILE A 7 -7.38 -0.92 23.16
CA ILE A 7 -8.13 -0.31 22.05
C ILE A 7 -7.44 0.98 21.62
N LEU A 8 -7.32 1.18 20.31
CA LEU A 8 -6.82 2.44 19.76
C LEU A 8 -7.92 3.51 19.88
N SER A 9 -7.56 4.73 20.30
CA SER A 9 -8.55 5.79 20.52
C SER A 9 -9.16 6.28 19.21
N THR A 10 -10.49 6.33 19.14
CA THR A 10 -11.28 6.90 18.03
C THR A 10 -12.17 8.07 18.50
N SER A 11 -11.81 8.71 19.61
CA SER A 11 -12.60 9.76 20.25
C SER A 11 -11.76 10.99 20.63
N GLY A 12 -12.42 12.08 21.04
CA GLY A 12 -11.73 13.33 21.39
C GLY A 12 -10.93 13.87 20.21
N THR A 13 -9.63 14.11 20.40
CA THR A 13 -8.73 14.55 19.30
C THR A 13 -8.61 13.53 18.17
N HIS A 14 -8.93 12.26 18.44
CA HIS A 14 -8.93 11.17 17.46
C HIS A 14 -10.32 10.77 16.95
N ALA A 15 -11.34 11.60 17.24
CA ALA A 15 -12.66 11.45 16.64
C ALA A 15 -12.56 11.48 15.12
N TYR A 16 -13.38 10.65 14.46
CA TYR A 16 -13.48 10.69 13.01
C TYR A 16 -14.03 12.05 12.56
N GLU A 17 -13.34 12.66 11.60
CA GLU A 17 -13.83 13.81 10.85
C GLU A 17 -13.67 13.51 9.37
N ALA A 18 -14.75 13.67 8.61
CA ALA A 18 -14.70 13.52 7.16
C ALA A 18 -13.76 14.60 6.57
N PRO A 19 -12.98 14.27 5.53
CA PRO A 19 -12.10 15.25 4.89
C PRO A 19 -12.91 16.42 4.32
N GLY A 20 -12.48 17.64 4.63
CA GLY A 20 -13.06 18.87 4.12
C GLY A 20 -12.56 19.26 2.73
N ALA A 21 -13.02 20.41 2.25
CA ALA A 21 -12.54 20.96 0.98
C ALA A 21 -11.05 21.32 1.07
N GLY A 22 -10.24 20.76 0.17
CA GLY A 22 -8.79 20.97 0.13
C GLY A 22 -7.95 19.96 0.90
N ASP A 23 -8.58 19.13 1.75
CA ASP A 23 -7.89 18.07 2.47
C ASP A 23 -7.43 16.98 1.50
N GLN A 24 -6.16 16.60 1.59
CA GLN A 24 -5.55 15.65 0.68
C GLN A 24 -5.80 14.22 1.14
N ARG A 25 -6.27 13.39 0.22
CA ARG A 25 -6.44 11.95 0.39
C ARG A 25 -6.04 11.25 -0.89
N GLY A 26 -5.65 9.99 -0.77
CA GLY A 26 -5.08 9.28 -1.91
C GLY A 26 -5.27 7.77 -1.86
N PRO A 27 -4.36 7.01 -2.51
CA PRO A 27 -4.59 5.60 -2.78
C PRO A 27 -4.48 4.71 -1.54
N CYS A 28 -3.83 5.16 -0.46
CA CYS A 28 -3.61 4.37 0.75
C CYS A 28 -4.76 4.52 1.77
N PRO A 29 -5.57 3.46 2.03
CA PRO A 29 -6.64 3.52 3.01
C PRO A 29 -6.16 3.80 4.43
N GLY A 30 -5.04 3.19 4.83
CA GLY A 30 -4.47 3.38 6.17
C GLY A 30 -4.13 4.83 6.46
N LEU A 31 -3.44 5.52 5.55
CA LEU A 31 -3.12 6.95 5.71
C LEU A 31 -4.36 7.83 5.68
N ASN A 32 -5.36 7.50 4.85
CA ASN A 32 -6.63 8.22 4.83
C ASN A 32 -7.36 8.10 6.19
N ALA A 33 -7.45 6.89 6.74
CA ALA A 33 -8.05 6.64 8.05
C ALA A 33 -7.28 7.35 9.18
N LEU A 34 -5.95 7.27 9.18
CA LEU A 34 -5.10 7.97 10.17
C LEU A 34 -5.31 9.49 10.12
N ALA A 35 -5.45 10.09 8.94
CA ALA A 35 -5.74 11.51 8.80
C ALA A 35 -7.18 11.85 9.25
N ASN A 36 -8.17 11.03 8.88
CA ASN A 36 -9.56 11.21 9.29
C ASN A 36 -9.77 11.02 10.80
N ASN A 37 -8.88 10.27 11.47
CA ASN A 37 -8.86 10.10 12.93
C ASN A 37 -7.75 10.94 13.62
N GLY A 38 -7.17 11.95 12.94
CA GLY A 38 -6.25 12.91 13.57
C GLY A 38 -4.92 12.33 14.12
N TYR A 39 -4.51 11.15 13.69
CA TYR A 39 -3.19 10.57 14.02
C TYR A 39 -2.05 11.17 13.19
N ILE A 40 -2.41 11.66 11.99
CA ILE A 40 -1.59 12.59 11.19
C ILE A 40 -2.42 13.84 10.91
N ASN A 41 -1.81 14.87 10.31
CA ASN A 41 -2.52 16.10 10.00
C ASN A 41 -3.77 15.83 9.14
N ARG A 42 -4.93 16.34 9.58
CA ARG A 42 -6.23 16.11 8.92
C ARG A 42 -6.27 16.61 7.48
N ASN A 43 -5.49 17.64 7.17
CA ASN A 43 -5.34 18.16 5.81
C ASN A 43 -4.57 17.23 4.85
N GLY A 44 -4.04 16.11 5.33
CA GLY A 44 -3.32 15.13 4.51
C GLY A 44 -1.91 15.56 4.11
N ILE A 45 -1.38 16.66 4.65
CA ILE A 45 0.02 17.06 4.50
C ILE A 45 0.76 16.69 5.79
N THR A 46 1.61 15.67 5.72
CA THR A 46 2.26 15.06 6.88
C THR A 46 3.79 15.12 6.77
N SER A 47 4.49 14.74 7.83
CA SER A 47 5.94 14.55 7.82
C SER A 47 6.33 13.07 7.97
N PRO A 48 7.54 12.67 7.56
CA PRO A 48 8.04 11.32 7.79
C PRO A 48 7.97 10.90 9.27
N THR A 49 8.20 11.83 10.20
CA THR A 49 8.09 11.57 11.66
C THR A 49 6.66 11.28 12.10
N GLN A 50 5.69 12.04 11.57
CA GLN A 50 4.26 11.79 11.83
C GLN A 50 3.83 10.44 11.24
N VAL A 51 4.31 10.09 10.04
CA VAL A 51 4.09 8.76 9.45
C VAL A 51 4.60 7.67 10.37
N ILE A 52 5.84 7.75 10.86
CA ILE A 52 6.40 6.76 11.79
C ILE A 52 5.56 6.63 13.06
N THR A 53 5.26 7.77 13.69
CA THR A 53 4.53 7.77 14.96
C THR A 53 3.13 7.18 14.79
N ALA A 54 2.43 7.54 13.72
CA ALA A 54 1.09 7.04 13.42
C ALA A 54 1.09 5.55 13.00
N SER A 55 2.05 5.11 12.19
CA SER A 55 2.19 3.69 11.81
C SER A 55 2.35 2.79 13.03
N LYS A 56 3.13 3.22 14.02
CA LYS A 56 3.31 2.45 15.26
C LYS A 56 2.02 2.30 16.08
N THR A 57 1.11 3.28 16.04
CA THR A 57 -0.15 3.17 16.79
C THR A 57 -1.08 2.09 16.23
N ILE A 58 -0.94 1.75 14.95
CA ILE A 58 -1.70 0.69 14.28
C ILE A 58 -0.95 -0.65 14.23
N GLY A 59 0.14 -0.81 14.99
CA GLY A 59 0.85 -2.08 15.11
C GLY A 59 1.84 -2.37 13.99
N ILE A 60 2.37 -1.34 13.35
CA ILE A 60 3.50 -1.45 12.40
C ILE A 60 4.81 -1.23 13.17
N ALA A 61 5.82 -2.09 12.95
CA ALA A 61 7.11 -1.99 13.63
C ALA A 61 7.94 -0.79 13.14
N ASP A 62 9.05 -0.50 13.83
CA ASP A 62 9.92 0.63 13.53
C ASP A 62 10.56 0.55 12.14
N ASP A 63 10.92 -0.66 11.70
CA ASP A 63 11.51 -0.92 10.39
C ASP A 63 10.52 -0.63 9.24
N VAL A 64 9.31 -1.20 9.29
CA VAL A 64 8.28 -0.93 8.27
C VAL A 64 7.86 0.54 8.31
N SER A 65 7.76 1.14 9.50
CA SER A 65 7.47 2.57 9.66
C SER A 65 8.53 3.45 9.01
N ALA A 66 9.80 3.08 9.10
CA ALA A 66 10.89 3.78 8.45
C ALA A 66 10.88 3.60 6.92
N VAL A 67 10.49 2.42 6.41
CA VAL A 67 10.21 2.22 4.97
C VAL A 67 9.10 3.18 4.51
N LEU A 68 7.99 3.26 5.24
CA LEU A 68 6.89 4.19 4.91
C LEU A 68 7.30 5.67 5.01
N ALA A 69 8.20 6.02 5.92
CA ALA A 69 8.79 7.35 6.00
C ALA A 69 9.69 7.69 4.80
N ALA A 70 10.50 6.73 4.33
CA ALA A 70 11.29 6.89 3.11
C ALA A 70 10.37 7.15 1.90
N LEU A 71 9.25 6.44 1.84
CA LEU A 71 8.23 6.68 0.82
C LEU A 71 7.60 8.08 0.93
N CYS A 72 7.33 8.59 2.14
CA CYS A 72 6.91 9.97 2.33
C CYS A 72 7.96 10.98 1.84
N VAL A 73 9.25 10.77 2.12
CA VAL A 73 10.34 11.61 1.59
C VAL A 73 10.29 11.68 0.06
N ILE A 74 10.13 10.54 -0.60
CA ILE A 74 10.05 10.41 -2.06
C ILE A 74 8.80 11.11 -2.63
N ALA A 75 7.66 11.01 -1.94
CA ALA A 75 6.40 11.66 -2.34
C ALA A 75 6.43 13.19 -2.15
N GLY A 76 7.30 13.67 -1.28
CA GLY A 76 7.32 15.03 -0.79
C GLY A 76 8.51 15.86 -1.27
N ASN A 77 8.88 16.83 -0.45
CA ASN A 77 10.04 17.71 -0.64
C ASN A 77 11.20 17.38 0.32
N GLY A 78 11.19 16.18 0.90
CA GLY A 78 12.12 15.74 1.93
C GLY A 78 11.75 16.13 3.37
N VAL A 79 10.81 17.04 3.58
CA VAL A 79 10.33 17.45 4.92
C VAL A 79 8.86 17.08 5.13
N THR A 80 8.04 17.37 4.13
CA THR A 80 6.60 17.09 4.14
C THR A 80 6.19 16.36 2.89
N CYS A 81 5.18 15.51 3.00
CA CYS A 81 4.55 14.83 1.88
C CYS A 81 3.03 14.97 1.93
N SER A 82 2.40 14.97 0.76
CA SER A 82 0.96 14.88 0.62
C SER A 82 0.55 13.42 0.47
N ILE A 83 -0.42 12.97 1.26
CA ILE A 83 -1.03 11.64 1.11
C ILE A 83 -1.99 11.55 -0.08
N GLY A 84 -2.19 12.66 -0.81
CA GLY A 84 -2.99 12.79 -2.03
C GLY A 84 -2.19 13.38 -3.19
N ASN A 85 -2.67 14.47 -3.78
CA ASN A 85 -2.00 15.14 -4.91
C ASN A 85 -0.79 15.97 -4.45
N SER A 86 0.09 16.36 -5.37
CA SER A 86 1.33 17.13 -5.09
C SER A 86 1.15 18.36 -4.19
N SER A 87 -0.01 19.02 -4.27
CA SER A 87 -0.41 20.15 -3.41
C SER A 87 0.59 21.31 -3.41
N GLY A 88 1.36 21.47 -4.49
CA GLY A 88 2.34 22.56 -4.62
C GLY A 88 3.54 22.47 -3.66
N LEU A 89 3.74 21.33 -2.98
CA LEU A 89 4.80 21.17 -1.97
C LEU A 89 6.20 21.02 -2.56
N GLY A 90 6.33 20.91 -3.88
CA GLY A 90 7.60 20.58 -4.56
C GLY A 90 7.88 19.08 -4.65
N GLY A 91 6.92 18.23 -4.24
CA GLY A 91 6.92 16.77 -4.44
C GLY A 91 5.77 16.32 -5.35
N TYR A 92 5.67 15.02 -5.60
CA TYR A 92 4.64 14.45 -6.48
C TYR A 92 3.31 14.14 -5.79
N GLY A 93 3.32 13.94 -4.46
CA GLY A 93 2.20 13.35 -3.73
C GLY A 93 1.98 11.88 -4.07
N LEU A 94 1.20 11.18 -3.25
CA LEU A 94 0.93 9.74 -3.45
C LEU A 94 0.03 9.43 -4.65
N ASN A 95 -0.76 10.38 -5.14
CA ASN A 95 -1.65 10.15 -6.30
C ASN A 95 -0.90 10.08 -7.64
N LYS A 96 0.41 10.37 -7.66
CA LYS A 96 1.20 10.33 -8.89
C LYS A 96 1.27 8.90 -9.44
N HIS A 97 0.64 8.68 -10.59
CA HIS A 97 0.68 7.42 -11.34
C HIS A 97 2.10 7.05 -11.77
N ASN A 98 2.39 5.74 -11.72
CA ASN A 98 3.69 5.13 -11.99
C ASN A 98 4.83 5.65 -11.11
N PHE A 99 4.47 6.03 -9.88
CA PHE A 99 5.44 6.48 -8.89
C PHE A 99 5.08 5.91 -7.51
N PHE A 100 3.89 6.24 -7.00
CA PHE A 100 3.32 5.62 -5.81
C PHE A 100 2.08 4.84 -6.15
N GLU A 101 1.14 5.53 -6.77
CA GLU A 101 0.02 4.88 -7.39
C GLU A 101 0.49 4.13 -8.63
N GLY A 102 -0.03 2.92 -8.83
CA GLY A 102 0.19 2.14 -10.03
C GLY A 102 -1.00 1.25 -10.36
N ASP A 103 -0.98 0.72 -11.58
CA ASP A 103 -1.99 -0.22 -12.06
C ASP A 103 -2.09 -1.47 -11.17
N THR A 104 -3.14 -2.28 -11.37
CA THR A 104 -3.43 -3.51 -10.61
C THR A 104 -3.90 -3.30 -9.17
N SER A 105 -4.30 -2.07 -8.81
CA SER A 105 -4.86 -1.75 -7.50
C SER A 105 -6.12 -2.58 -7.19
N TYR A 106 -6.28 -3.02 -5.93
CA TYR A 106 -7.42 -3.84 -5.50
C TYR A 106 -8.72 -3.06 -5.38
N LYS A 107 -8.65 -1.77 -5.04
CA LYS A 107 -9.83 -0.93 -4.75
C LYS A 107 -10.08 0.18 -5.77
N SER A 108 -9.06 0.50 -6.55
CA SER A 108 -9.08 1.59 -7.52
C SER A 108 -8.88 1.01 -8.90
N CYS A 109 -9.39 1.73 -9.90
CA CYS A 109 -9.24 1.31 -11.28
C CYS A 109 -7.90 1.83 -11.85
N ASP A 110 -7.39 1.13 -12.85
CA ASP A 110 -6.15 1.51 -13.53
C ASP A 110 -6.35 2.81 -14.31
N CYS A 111 -5.35 3.70 -14.27
CA CYS A 111 -5.37 5.07 -14.77
C CYS A 111 -6.03 5.28 -16.17
N LYS A 112 -5.92 4.30 -17.08
CA LYS A 112 -6.49 4.37 -18.44
C LYS A 112 -7.82 3.65 -18.64
N LEU A 113 -8.28 2.92 -17.62
CA LEU A 113 -9.52 2.14 -17.66
C LEU A 113 -10.67 2.79 -16.92
N CYS A 114 -10.46 3.96 -16.32
CA CYS A 114 -11.45 4.56 -15.41
C CYS A 114 -12.43 5.46 -16.18
N PRO A 115 -13.70 5.04 -16.34
CA PRO A 115 -14.65 5.77 -17.16
C PRO A 115 -15.08 7.10 -16.53
N THR A 116 -14.98 7.21 -15.20
CA THR A 116 -15.50 8.33 -14.41
C THR A 116 -14.58 9.54 -14.37
N HIS A 117 -13.31 9.41 -14.78
CA HIS A 117 -12.36 10.51 -14.79
C HIS A 117 -11.42 10.44 -16.01
N PRO A 118 -11.78 11.12 -17.12
CA PRO A 118 -10.91 11.22 -18.28
C PRO A 118 -9.62 11.95 -17.87
N GLY A 119 -8.48 11.26 -17.97
CA GLY A 119 -7.16 11.85 -17.68
C GLY A 119 -6.33 11.16 -16.60
N CYS A 120 -6.87 10.13 -15.91
CA CYS A 120 -6.27 9.30 -14.85
C CYS A 120 -6.96 9.51 -13.49
N ASP A 121 -7.91 8.64 -13.12
CA ASP A 121 -8.30 8.47 -11.72
C ASP A 121 -7.89 7.09 -11.24
N ASN A 122 -6.97 7.11 -10.32
CA ASN A 122 -6.15 5.99 -9.94
C ASN A 122 -6.15 5.82 -8.40
N TYR A 123 -6.96 6.62 -7.69
CA TYR A 123 -7.05 6.61 -6.23
C TYR A 123 -8.49 6.59 -5.68
N HIS A 124 -9.51 6.97 -6.45
CA HIS A 124 -10.89 6.82 -6.00
C HIS A 124 -11.29 5.35 -5.93
N PHE A 125 -12.33 5.06 -5.15
CA PHE A 125 -12.90 3.72 -5.08
C PHE A 125 -13.58 3.36 -6.41
N ASN A 126 -13.31 2.15 -6.89
CA ASN A 126 -13.95 1.58 -8.06
C ASN A 126 -14.59 0.24 -7.70
N ASN A 127 -15.93 0.17 -7.76
CA ASN A 127 -16.67 -1.03 -7.39
C ASN A 127 -16.32 -2.23 -8.27
N LYS A 128 -16.00 -2.03 -9.56
CA LYS A 128 -15.62 -3.12 -10.45
C LYS A 128 -14.30 -3.76 -10.00
N ALA A 129 -13.27 -2.95 -9.75
CA ALA A 129 -11.98 -3.42 -9.24
C ALA A 129 -12.14 -4.14 -7.87
N TRP A 130 -12.88 -3.52 -6.94
CA TRP A 130 -13.09 -4.14 -5.62
C TRP A 130 -13.92 -5.42 -5.67
N THR A 131 -14.80 -5.57 -6.66
CA THR A 131 -15.61 -6.79 -6.84
C THR A 131 -14.72 -8.02 -7.09
N THR A 132 -13.57 -7.86 -7.76
CA THR A 132 -12.59 -8.94 -7.93
C THR A 132 -12.10 -9.46 -6.57
N THR A 133 -11.66 -8.55 -5.70
CA THR A 133 -11.22 -8.89 -4.32
C THR A 133 -12.36 -9.44 -3.46
N TYR A 134 -13.54 -8.84 -3.55
CA TYR A 134 -14.72 -9.28 -2.81
C TYR A 134 -15.13 -10.71 -3.19
N ASN A 135 -15.15 -11.05 -4.48
CA ASN A 135 -15.50 -12.39 -4.94
C ASN A 135 -14.48 -13.43 -4.47
N ALA A 136 -13.19 -13.09 -4.49
CA ALA A 136 -12.15 -13.93 -3.90
C ALA A 136 -12.36 -14.14 -2.39
N ALA A 137 -12.82 -13.12 -1.67
CA ALA A 137 -13.14 -13.24 -0.24
C ALA A 137 -14.31 -14.21 0.00
N GLN A 138 -15.33 -14.21 -0.86
CA GLN A 138 -16.46 -15.14 -0.73
C GLN A 138 -16.03 -16.61 -0.85
N LEU A 139 -15.01 -16.91 -1.66
CA LEU A 139 -14.41 -18.25 -1.75
C LEU A 139 -13.65 -18.65 -0.49
N ASN A 140 -13.32 -17.68 0.37
CA ASN A 140 -12.56 -17.86 1.60
C ASN A 140 -13.38 -17.47 2.85
N GLY A 141 -14.69 -17.74 2.81
CA GLY A 141 -15.58 -17.53 3.95
C GLY A 141 -15.90 -16.06 4.28
N GLY A 142 -15.73 -15.15 3.32
CA GLY A 142 -15.98 -13.72 3.47
C GLY A 142 -14.86 -12.96 4.20
N LEU A 143 -13.67 -13.57 4.32
CA LEU A 143 -12.52 -13.01 5.02
C LEU A 143 -11.46 -12.47 4.06
N PHE A 144 -10.82 -11.37 4.43
CA PHE A 144 -9.80 -10.67 3.64
C PHE A 144 -8.40 -11.00 4.17
N GLY A 145 -8.04 -12.28 4.11
CA GLY A 145 -6.71 -12.78 4.46
C GLY A 145 -5.86 -13.10 3.24
N ILE A 146 -4.65 -13.63 3.49
CA ILE A 146 -3.71 -14.02 2.44
C ILE A 146 -4.31 -14.95 1.36
N PRO A 147 -5.13 -15.97 1.69
CA PRO A 147 -5.76 -16.81 0.66
C PRO A 147 -6.64 -16.04 -0.34
N THR A 148 -7.36 -15.03 0.14
CA THR A 148 -8.17 -14.13 -0.70
C THR A 148 -7.28 -13.33 -1.65
N PHE A 149 -6.19 -12.77 -1.13
CA PHE A 149 -5.28 -11.94 -1.91
C PHE A 149 -4.43 -12.73 -2.90
N LYS A 150 -4.12 -14.02 -2.65
CA LYS A 150 -3.48 -14.90 -3.65
C LYS A 150 -4.31 -15.01 -4.94
N ILE A 151 -5.64 -15.08 -4.78
CA ILE A 151 -6.57 -15.15 -5.92
C ILE A 151 -6.70 -13.78 -6.59
N SER A 152 -7.01 -12.74 -5.82
CA SER A 152 -7.30 -11.43 -6.39
C SER A 152 -6.07 -10.74 -6.99
N ALA A 153 -4.85 -10.99 -6.47
CA ALA A 153 -3.60 -10.47 -7.03
C ALA A 153 -3.46 -10.87 -8.51
N LYS A 154 -3.55 -12.17 -8.79
CA LYS A 154 -3.45 -12.70 -10.16
C LYS A 154 -4.54 -12.15 -11.08
N GLN A 155 -5.78 -12.09 -10.58
CA GLN A 155 -6.91 -11.56 -11.34
C GLN A 155 -6.71 -10.07 -11.70
N ARG A 156 -6.26 -9.24 -10.76
CA ARG A 156 -6.01 -7.81 -11.01
C ARG A 156 -4.84 -7.59 -11.97
N TYR A 157 -3.80 -8.42 -11.90
CA TYR A 157 -2.72 -8.43 -12.89
C TYR A 157 -3.25 -8.78 -14.29
N ASP A 158 -3.99 -9.88 -14.42
CA ASP A 158 -4.51 -10.35 -15.71
C ASP A 158 -5.48 -9.32 -16.32
N GLU A 159 -6.32 -8.71 -15.50
CA GLU A 159 -7.23 -7.65 -15.92
C GLU A 159 -6.48 -6.44 -16.50
N CYS A 160 -5.37 -6.04 -15.87
CA CYS A 160 -4.51 -4.97 -16.36
C CYS A 160 -3.88 -5.35 -17.71
N VAL A 161 -3.21 -6.50 -17.79
CA VAL A 161 -2.53 -6.94 -19.01
C VAL A 161 -3.52 -7.11 -20.17
N ALA A 162 -4.71 -7.64 -19.91
CA ALA A 162 -5.69 -7.90 -20.97
C ALA A 162 -6.41 -6.64 -21.46
N ASN A 163 -6.67 -5.66 -20.57
CA ASN A 163 -7.58 -4.56 -20.89
C ASN A 163 -6.89 -3.19 -20.97
N ASN A 164 -5.77 -2.98 -20.27
CA ASN A 164 -5.03 -1.72 -20.26
C ASN A 164 -3.87 -1.77 -21.26
N THR A 165 -4.01 -1.12 -22.42
CA THR A 165 -2.95 -1.02 -23.45
C THR A 165 -1.68 -0.30 -22.99
N ARG A 166 -1.69 0.24 -21.77
CA ARG A 166 -0.54 0.86 -21.10
C ARG A 166 -0.34 0.31 -19.67
N CYS A 167 -0.79 -0.91 -19.41
CA CYS A 167 -0.56 -1.62 -18.15
C CYS A 167 0.92 -1.55 -17.79
N VAL A 168 1.25 -1.11 -16.58
CA VAL A 168 2.62 -1.18 -16.04
C VAL A 168 2.64 -2.05 -14.80
N PHE A 169 3.49 -3.08 -14.81
CA PHE A 169 3.77 -3.94 -13.67
C PHE A 169 5.29 -4.07 -13.48
N GLY A 170 5.92 -2.95 -13.16
CA GLY A 170 7.37 -2.87 -12.90
C GLY A 170 7.71 -3.07 -11.41
N PRO A 171 8.97 -2.83 -11.02
CA PRO A 171 9.43 -3.06 -9.64
C PRO A 171 8.65 -2.28 -8.56
N ALA A 172 8.30 -1.02 -8.81
CA ALA A 172 7.49 -0.25 -7.87
C ALA A 172 6.08 -0.83 -7.72
N GLN A 173 5.43 -1.17 -8.84
CA GLN A 173 4.09 -1.79 -8.83
C GLN A 173 4.12 -3.15 -8.14
N PHE A 174 5.16 -3.96 -8.33
CA PHE A 174 5.33 -5.22 -7.63
C PHE A 174 5.29 -5.02 -6.10
N ILE A 175 6.05 -4.07 -5.55
CA ILE A 175 6.05 -3.80 -4.10
C ILE A 175 4.64 -3.41 -3.63
N PHE A 176 3.98 -2.47 -4.32
CA PHE A 176 2.68 -1.99 -3.86
C PHE A 176 1.57 -3.03 -4.06
N HIS A 177 1.62 -3.78 -5.16
CA HIS A 177 0.65 -4.83 -5.49
C HIS A 177 0.70 -5.95 -4.46
N TYR A 178 1.88 -6.46 -4.10
CA TYR A 178 1.97 -7.55 -3.13
C TYR A 178 2.06 -7.08 -1.68
N GLY A 179 2.69 -5.93 -1.40
CA GLY A 179 2.84 -5.40 -0.05
C GLY A 179 1.54 -4.84 0.54
N THR A 180 0.68 -4.21 -0.27
CA THR A 180 -0.60 -3.66 0.23
C THR A 180 -1.52 -4.73 0.82
N PRO A 181 -1.77 -5.88 0.17
CA PRO A 181 -2.45 -7.03 0.75
C PRO A 181 -1.89 -7.51 2.08
N CYS A 182 -0.57 -7.57 2.22
CA CYS A 182 0.08 -7.96 3.46
C CYS A 182 -0.27 -6.97 4.58
N LEU A 183 -0.21 -5.67 4.29
CA LEU A 183 -0.64 -4.66 5.25
C LEU A 183 -2.13 -4.78 5.57
N PHE A 184 -3.03 -5.03 4.62
CA PHE A 184 -4.46 -5.20 4.93
C PHE A 184 -4.71 -6.44 5.78
N ALA A 185 -4.15 -7.59 5.38
CA ALA A 185 -4.34 -8.85 6.08
C ALA A 185 -3.81 -8.83 7.52
N TYR A 186 -2.70 -8.13 7.77
CA TYR A 186 -2.05 -8.12 9.09
C TYR A 186 -2.33 -6.85 9.92
N ILE A 187 -2.49 -5.68 9.31
CA ILE A 187 -2.71 -4.39 10.00
C ILE A 187 -4.19 -4.04 10.16
N PHE A 188 -5.12 -4.63 9.40
CA PHE A 188 -6.56 -4.46 9.62
C PHE A 188 -7.23 -5.69 10.27
N PRO A 189 -6.64 -6.38 11.27
CA PRO A 189 -7.20 -7.61 11.77
C PRO A 189 -8.58 -7.37 12.38
N GLY A 190 -9.56 -8.16 11.95
CA GLY A 190 -10.86 -8.29 12.60
C GLY A 190 -10.82 -9.33 13.71
N ASP A 191 -11.97 -9.66 14.31
CA ASP A 191 -12.10 -10.48 15.54
C ASP A 191 -11.54 -11.90 15.48
N ALA A 192 -11.41 -12.48 14.29
CA ALA A 192 -10.75 -13.78 14.09
C ALA A 192 -9.23 -13.70 13.81
N GLY A 193 -8.65 -12.50 13.85
CA GLY A 193 -7.26 -12.25 13.44
C GLY A 193 -7.09 -12.03 11.94
N VAL A 194 -8.20 -12.02 11.20
CA VAL A 194 -8.29 -11.68 9.77
C VAL A 194 -9.45 -10.69 9.62
N ALA A 195 -9.31 -9.73 8.71
CA ALA A 195 -10.33 -8.73 8.47
C ALA A 195 -11.61 -9.37 7.89
N SER A 196 -12.76 -9.04 8.47
CA SER A 196 -14.06 -9.26 7.83
C SER A 196 -14.34 -8.15 6.83
N GLU A 197 -15.33 -8.36 5.97
CA GLU A 197 -15.77 -7.31 5.04
C GLU A 197 -16.16 -6.01 5.75
N ALA A 198 -16.78 -6.08 6.93
CA ALA A 198 -17.16 -4.89 7.69
C ALA A 198 -15.94 -4.08 8.16
N ILE A 199 -14.87 -4.76 8.59
CA ILE A 199 -13.63 -4.13 9.01
C ILE A 199 -12.93 -3.48 7.80
N GLU A 200 -12.77 -4.23 6.70
CA GLU A 200 -12.19 -3.70 5.46
C GLU A 200 -12.97 -2.48 4.93
N ASN A 201 -14.29 -2.59 4.86
CA ASN A 201 -15.15 -1.51 4.40
C ASN A 201 -14.99 -0.25 5.27
N THR A 202 -14.79 -0.42 6.58
CA THR A 202 -14.58 0.70 7.51
C THR A 202 -13.23 1.39 7.27
N TRP A 203 -12.15 0.62 7.12
CA TRP A 203 -10.82 1.16 6.82
C TRP A 203 -10.74 1.82 5.44
N ILE A 204 -11.44 1.28 4.45
CA ILE A 204 -11.43 1.79 3.06
C ILE A 204 -12.46 2.90 2.84
N GLY A 205 -13.50 3.00 3.68
CA GLY A 205 -14.59 3.96 3.52
C GLY A 205 -15.65 3.51 2.50
N ILE A 206 -15.91 2.20 2.44
CA ILE A 206 -16.93 1.59 1.60
C ILE A 206 -18.25 1.55 2.36
N SER A 207 -19.32 1.91 1.68
CA SER A 207 -20.70 1.81 2.15
C SER A 207 -21.59 1.21 1.06
N TYR A 208 -22.86 1.00 1.35
CA TYR A 208 -23.82 0.43 0.41
C TYR A 208 -24.90 1.44 0.05
N SER A 209 -25.19 1.57 -1.24
CA SER A 209 -26.31 2.37 -1.77
C SER A 209 -27.00 1.57 -2.88
N GLY A 210 -28.31 1.34 -2.74
CA GLY A 210 -29.09 0.56 -3.71
C GLY A 210 -28.56 -0.86 -3.94
N GLY A 211 -27.96 -1.49 -2.92
CA GLY A 211 -27.35 -2.83 -3.05
C GLY A 211 -25.98 -2.86 -3.72
N GLN A 212 -25.44 -1.70 -4.14
CA GLN A 212 -24.10 -1.59 -4.70
C GLN A 212 -23.13 -0.98 -3.69
N ARG A 213 -21.87 -1.44 -3.71
CA ARG A 213 -20.80 -0.83 -2.94
C ARG A 213 -20.42 0.52 -3.53
N VAL A 214 -20.38 1.53 -2.68
CA VAL A 214 -19.97 2.88 -3.00
C VAL A 214 -18.91 3.32 -2.00
N GLY A 215 -17.75 3.74 -2.50
CA GLY A 215 -16.67 4.24 -1.67
C GLY A 215 -16.66 5.76 -1.65
N LYS A 216 -16.37 6.33 -0.48
CA LYS A 216 -16.09 7.76 -0.35
C LYS A 216 -14.62 7.99 -0.65
N THR A 217 -14.30 8.81 -1.64
CA THR A 217 -12.91 9.19 -1.93
C THR A 217 -12.25 9.77 -0.70
N GLY A 218 -11.13 9.19 -0.29
CA GLY A 218 -10.45 9.62 0.93
C GLY A 218 -11.21 9.39 2.23
N GLY A 219 -12.33 8.66 2.14
CA GLY A 219 -13.01 8.12 3.30
C GLY A 219 -12.20 6.99 3.93
N GLY A 220 -12.81 6.38 4.93
CA GLY A 220 -12.16 5.38 5.75
C GLY A 220 -11.86 5.93 7.13
N GLN A 221 -11.94 5.06 8.12
CA GLN A 221 -11.66 5.38 9.51
C GLN A 221 -11.16 4.15 10.23
N ILE A 222 -10.50 4.37 11.36
CA ILE A 222 -10.19 3.29 12.30
C ILE A 222 -11.53 2.80 12.89
N PRO A 223 -11.85 1.49 12.83
CA PRO A 223 -13.08 0.98 13.41
C PRO A 223 -13.16 1.23 14.92
N ASP A 224 -14.37 1.46 15.44
CA ASP A 224 -14.56 1.60 16.88
C ASP A 224 -14.19 0.31 17.61
N ASN A 225 -13.58 0.46 18.80
CA ASN A 225 -13.05 -0.64 19.59
C ASN A 225 -12.00 -1.50 18.87
N TRP A 226 -11.39 -0.99 17.79
CA TRP A 226 -10.35 -1.68 17.07
C TRP A 226 -9.06 -1.78 17.90
N VAL A 227 -8.39 -2.92 17.76
CA VAL A 227 -7.23 -3.29 18.55
C VAL A 227 -6.05 -3.57 17.61
N PRO A 228 -4.92 -2.84 17.74
CA PRO A 228 -3.73 -3.08 16.94
C PRO A 228 -3.04 -4.40 17.28
N LEU A 229 -2.11 -4.80 16.42
CA LEU A 229 -1.23 -5.95 16.67
C LEU A 229 -0.44 -5.78 17.97
N GLN A 230 -0.31 -6.86 18.74
CA GLN A 230 0.51 -6.91 19.96
C GLN A 230 2.00 -6.90 19.63
N SER A 231 2.37 -7.71 18.66
CA SER A 231 3.72 -7.80 18.11
C SER A 231 3.69 -7.02 16.80
N PRO A 232 4.32 -5.83 16.76
CA PRO A 232 4.28 -4.99 15.57
C PRO A 232 4.82 -5.72 14.33
N TYR A 233 4.19 -5.51 13.18
CA TYR A 233 4.52 -6.17 11.92
C TYR A 233 5.83 -5.62 11.33
N THR A 234 6.76 -6.52 11.00
CA THR A 234 8.16 -6.21 10.66
C THR A 234 8.47 -6.35 9.16
N VAL A 235 9.62 -5.84 8.73
CA VAL A 235 10.08 -5.93 7.33
C VAL A 235 10.33 -7.37 6.88
N PRO A 236 10.93 -8.27 7.68
CA PRO A 236 11.06 -9.68 7.31
C PRO A 236 9.69 -10.35 7.12
N GLU A 237 8.72 -10.08 8.00
CA GLU A 237 7.37 -10.64 7.87
C GLU A 237 6.62 -10.08 6.65
N LEU A 238 6.88 -8.82 6.27
CA LEU A 238 6.39 -8.24 5.03
C LEU A 238 6.99 -8.94 3.80
N ALA A 239 8.30 -9.19 3.81
CA ALA A 239 8.98 -9.87 2.71
C ALA A 239 8.53 -11.35 2.58
N GLU A 240 8.35 -12.06 3.69
CA GLU A 240 7.78 -13.41 3.72
C GLU A 240 6.37 -13.44 3.13
N CYS A 241 5.52 -12.47 3.50
CA CYS A 241 4.16 -12.38 2.97
C CYS A 241 4.15 -12.05 1.47
N ILE A 242 4.99 -11.12 1.01
CA ILE A 242 5.13 -10.79 -0.42
C ILE A 242 5.58 -12.04 -1.19
N LEU A 243 6.55 -12.78 -0.66
CA LEU A 243 7.03 -14.03 -1.27
C LEU A 243 5.89 -15.05 -1.40
N ASP A 244 5.11 -15.26 -0.33
CA ASP A 244 3.99 -16.20 -0.32
C ASP A 244 2.89 -15.81 -1.33
N LEU A 245 2.58 -14.51 -1.45
CA LEU A 245 1.62 -14.02 -2.45
C LEU A 245 2.14 -14.19 -3.89
N TYR A 246 3.40 -13.82 -4.14
CA TYR A 246 4.00 -13.89 -5.47
C TYR A 246 4.13 -15.34 -5.95
N THR A 247 4.69 -16.21 -5.12
CA THR A 247 4.96 -17.62 -5.47
C THR A 247 3.69 -18.45 -5.67
N ALA A 248 2.53 -17.99 -5.17
CA ALA A 248 1.25 -18.63 -5.45
C ALA A 248 0.87 -18.56 -6.93
N ASN A 249 1.17 -17.45 -7.61
CA ASN A 249 0.91 -17.24 -9.03
C ASN A 249 1.96 -16.28 -9.62
N PRO A 250 3.19 -16.75 -9.91
CA PRO A 250 4.25 -15.89 -10.43
C PRO A 250 3.83 -15.22 -11.74
N VAL A 251 4.08 -13.93 -11.84
CA VAL A 251 3.85 -13.12 -13.04
C VAL A 251 5.13 -12.42 -13.47
N ALA A 252 5.18 -12.07 -14.76
CA ALA A 252 6.31 -11.35 -15.31
C ALA A 252 6.23 -9.85 -14.98
N LEU A 253 7.37 -9.23 -14.73
CA LEU A 253 7.44 -7.76 -14.62
C LEU A 253 7.61 -7.16 -16.01
N GLY A 254 6.91 -6.07 -16.30
CA GLY A 254 6.86 -5.49 -17.63
C GLY A 254 5.81 -4.43 -17.81
N ALA A 255 5.54 -4.07 -19.06
CA ALA A 255 4.49 -3.15 -19.41
C ALA A 255 3.87 -3.46 -20.78
N ASN A 256 2.61 -3.12 -20.96
CA ASN A 256 1.98 -3.12 -22.28
C ASN A 256 2.49 -1.94 -23.11
N VAL A 257 2.99 -2.24 -24.31
CA VAL A 257 3.34 -1.28 -25.35
C VAL A 257 2.43 -1.55 -26.55
N GLY A 258 1.31 -0.82 -26.60
CA GLY A 258 0.26 -1.09 -27.59
C GLY A 258 -0.53 -2.34 -27.22
N ALA A 259 -0.50 -3.36 -28.08
CA ALA A 259 -1.23 -4.62 -27.86
C ALA A 259 -0.36 -5.75 -27.27
N GLY A 260 0.94 -5.51 -27.04
CA GLY A 260 1.87 -6.53 -26.55
C GLY A 260 2.44 -6.19 -25.18
N PHE A 261 2.65 -7.21 -24.35
CA PHE A 261 3.35 -7.09 -23.07
C PHE A 261 4.86 -7.25 -23.28
N VAL A 262 5.62 -6.21 -22.93
CA VAL A 262 7.08 -6.17 -23.02
C VAL A 262 7.66 -6.38 -21.63
N LEU A 263 8.58 -7.35 -21.50
CA LEU A 263 9.24 -7.66 -20.25
C LEU A 263 10.17 -6.53 -19.80
N SER A 264 10.22 -6.30 -18.49
CA SER A 264 11.24 -5.43 -17.89
C SER A 264 12.64 -6.05 -18.07
N PRO A 265 13.71 -5.24 -18.13
CA PRO A 265 15.09 -5.75 -18.19
C PRO A 265 15.38 -6.79 -17.11
N SER A 266 16.31 -7.71 -17.38
CA SER A 266 16.64 -8.82 -16.47
C SER A 266 17.04 -8.36 -15.08
N GLU A 267 17.70 -7.21 -14.97
CA GLU A 267 18.14 -6.61 -13.70
C GLU A 267 16.96 -6.14 -12.82
N GLN A 268 15.76 -6.05 -13.38
CA GLN A 268 14.52 -5.67 -12.71
C GLN A 268 13.58 -6.87 -12.51
N GLN A 269 14.02 -8.08 -12.81
CA GLN A 269 13.26 -9.32 -12.59
C GLN A 269 13.71 -9.98 -11.29
N LEU A 270 12.81 -10.77 -10.69
CA LEU A 270 13.17 -11.71 -9.64
C LEU A 270 13.81 -12.98 -10.24
N PRO A 271 14.68 -13.68 -9.49
CA PRO A 271 15.15 -14.99 -9.89
C PRO A 271 13.98 -15.99 -9.97
N SER A 272 14.16 -17.11 -10.69
CA SER A 272 13.08 -18.08 -10.92
C SER A 272 12.52 -18.72 -9.64
N ASN A 273 13.35 -18.84 -8.60
CA ASN A 273 12.97 -19.36 -7.29
C ASN A 273 13.44 -18.34 -6.23
N PRO A 274 12.72 -17.23 -6.05
CA PRO A 274 13.14 -16.20 -5.12
C PRO A 274 12.98 -16.69 -3.68
N ASP A 275 13.87 -16.25 -2.81
CA ASP A 275 13.75 -16.38 -1.37
C ASP A 275 13.39 -15.03 -0.71
N VAL A 276 13.32 -15.02 0.62
CA VAL A 276 12.98 -13.80 1.38
C VAL A 276 14.04 -12.71 1.21
N ASN A 277 15.32 -13.07 1.09
CA ASN A 277 16.40 -12.10 0.87
C ASN A 277 16.30 -11.48 -0.53
N ASP A 278 15.93 -12.26 -1.54
CA ASP A 278 15.66 -11.73 -2.88
C ASP A 278 14.55 -10.68 -2.85
N ILE A 279 13.46 -10.94 -2.11
CA ILE A 279 12.36 -9.97 -1.94
C ILE A 279 12.82 -8.72 -1.19
N LEU A 280 13.59 -8.87 -0.12
CA LEU A 280 14.14 -7.73 0.65
C LEU A 280 15.03 -6.84 -0.23
N CYS A 281 15.92 -7.46 -1.01
CA CYS A 281 16.74 -6.74 -1.96
C CYS A 281 15.92 -6.03 -3.03
N PHE A 282 14.90 -6.71 -3.55
CA PHE A 282 14.03 -6.17 -4.56
C PHE A 282 13.26 -4.95 -4.05
N ILE A 283 12.75 -5.01 -2.82
CA ILE A 283 12.09 -3.87 -2.16
C ILE A 283 13.03 -2.67 -2.08
N TYR A 284 14.25 -2.87 -1.56
CA TYR A 284 15.21 -1.78 -1.45
C TYR A 284 15.56 -1.19 -2.82
N ALA A 285 15.93 -2.03 -3.79
CA ALA A 285 16.32 -1.60 -5.13
C ALA A 285 15.21 -0.80 -5.81
N ALA A 286 13.96 -1.25 -5.70
CA ALA A 286 12.82 -0.59 -6.32
C ALA A 286 12.44 0.73 -5.65
N ILE A 287 12.64 0.87 -4.32
CA ILE A 287 12.47 2.16 -3.63
C ILE A 287 13.54 3.15 -4.12
N PHE A 288 14.81 2.75 -4.15
CA PHE A 288 15.90 3.61 -4.59
C PHE A 288 15.81 3.98 -6.07
N SER A 289 15.38 3.06 -6.95
CA SER A 289 15.17 3.36 -8.37
C SER A 289 14.03 4.35 -8.62
N SER A 290 13.08 4.42 -7.68
CA SER A 290 11.93 5.33 -7.76
C SER A 290 12.20 6.68 -7.10
N ALA A 291 13.24 6.78 -6.27
CA ALA A 291 13.57 8.00 -5.54
C ALA A 291 14.19 9.08 -6.45
N PRO A 292 13.67 10.32 -6.47
CA PRO A 292 14.34 11.45 -7.11
C PRO A 292 15.77 11.60 -6.59
N THR A 293 16.74 11.90 -7.45
CA THR A 293 18.17 12.00 -7.09
C THR A 293 18.42 12.88 -5.87
N ALA A 294 17.73 14.02 -5.77
CA ALA A 294 17.84 14.96 -4.65
C ALA A 294 17.37 14.38 -3.29
N SER A 295 16.55 13.32 -3.31
CA SER A 295 16.01 12.67 -2.12
C SER A 295 16.79 11.44 -1.67
N LEU A 296 17.73 10.93 -2.49
CA LEU A 296 18.43 9.66 -2.23
C LEU A 296 19.12 9.62 -0.87
N LEU A 297 19.80 10.70 -0.48
CA LEU A 297 20.46 10.76 0.84
C LEU A 297 19.46 10.73 1.99
N ALA A 298 18.30 11.38 1.82
CA ALA A 298 17.26 11.38 2.84
C ALA A 298 16.58 10.00 2.94
N VAL A 299 16.35 9.33 1.80
CA VAL A 299 15.84 7.95 1.73
C VAL A 299 16.80 6.98 2.42
N ALA A 300 18.09 7.07 2.12
CA ALA A 300 19.14 6.24 2.70
C ALA A 300 19.18 6.33 4.24
N ARG A 301 18.96 7.52 4.82
CA ARG A 301 18.91 7.68 6.29
C ARG A 301 17.81 6.86 6.97
N TYR A 302 16.72 6.56 6.26
CA TYR A 302 15.65 5.71 6.78
C TYR A 302 15.90 4.22 6.50
N LEU A 303 16.49 3.89 5.36
CA LEU A 303 16.62 2.50 4.90
C LEU A 303 17.93 1.82 5.33
N ASP A 304 19.07 2.51 5.31
CA ASP A 304 20.37 1.92 5.64
C ASP A 304 20.46 1.35 7.07
N PRO A 305 19.76 1.89 8.10
CA PRO A 305 19.72 1.24 9.42
C PRO A 305 19.00 -0.12 9.42
N ILE A 306 18.08 -0.34 8.48
CA ILE A 306 17.25 -1.55 8.36
C ILE A 306 17.93 -2.57 7.44
N PHE A 307 18.69 -2.08 6.47
CA PHE A 307 19.28 -2.85 5.39
C PHE A 307 20.81 -2.72 5.40
N THR A 308 21.52 -3.83 5.61
CA THR A 308 22.99 -3.89 5.44
C THR A 308 23.34 -4.23 4.00
N VAL A 309 24.27 -3.49 3.40
CA VAL A 309 24.80 -3.84 2.07
C VAL A 309 25.55 -5.17 2.17
N SER A 310 25.04 -6.22 1.50
CA SER A 310 25.76 -7.48 1.42
C SER A 310 27.00 -7.36 0.54
N PRO A 311 27.93 -8.33 0.61
CA PRO A 311 29.09 -8.40 -0.29
C PRO A 311 28.74 -8.41 -1.78
N TRP A 312 27.47 -8.67 -2.12
CA TRP A 312 26.95 -8.75 -3.49
C TRP A 312 26.15 -7.50 -3.90
N PHE A 313 26.32 -6.38 -3.19
CA PHE A 313 25.60 -5.11 -3.43
C PHE A 313 24.08 -5.19 -3.25
N CYS A 314 23.58 -6.29 -2.69
CA CYS A 314 22.17 -6.57 -2.40
C CYS A 314 21.93 -6.38 -0.90
N PRO A 315 20.96 -5.61 -0.43
CA PRO A 315 20.80 -5.40 1.00
C PRO A 315 20.21 -6.63 1.72
N ILE A 316 20.88 -7.08 2.78
CA ILE A 316 20.35 -8.07 3.73
C ILE A 316 19.75 -7.33 4.92
N PHE A 317 18.64 -7.83 5.46
CA PHE A 317 18.04 -7.27 6.68
C PHE A 317 19.07 -7.24 7.82
N SER A 318 19.31 -6.05 8.37
CA SER A 318 20.27 -5.84 9.44
C SER A 318 19.66 -6.21 10.78
N THR A 319 20.06 -7.34 11.36
CA THR A 319 19.72 -7.64 12.76
C THR A 319 20.64 -6.85 13.69
N GLY A 320 20.33 -5.56 13.94
CA GLY A 320 21.12 -4.81 14.91
C GLY A 320 20.81 -3.32 15.08
N ARG A 321 19.73 -3.00 15.79
CA ARG A 321 19.76 -2.39 17.13
C ARG A 321 18.41 -2.54 17.84
#